data_AF-A0A9Q0Z370-F1
#
_entry.id   AF-A0A9Q0Z370-F1
#
_cell.length_a   1.000
_cell.length_b   1.000
_cell.length_c   1.000
_cell.angle_alpha   90.00
_cell.angle_beta   90.00
_cell.angle_gamma   90.00
#
_symmetry.space_group_name_H-M   'P 1'
#
loop_
_entity.id
_entity.type
_entity.pdbx_description
1 polymer ?
#
loop_
_entity_poly.entity_id
_entity_poly.type
_entity_poly.pdbx_seq_one_letter_code
_entity_poly.pdbx_strand_id
1 'polypeptide(L)'
;MLPLGRLTDPGSNRGPYRKSNLNLNEQKTQMTLWAMARSPLMFGGDVRELDETTYSLITNPFILEINSFSTNNKEFPYATGTKGSTYKTMVHSHGSRRCLEEVGKSHTQFLVFTSCNHPKVKGWSIEALDQDLDQICWKENMGSHGPLCLYKRKTRLASDERLIYNEGELHLFASDGMEFCLDASPRHKRTSRELKSGSFSPCRSDANQMWELNNNGSLVSSYSGLCATVKSTDANVGSSRVRSWIATGRKGEIYVALFNLNSEKTVISATISDLTKALPGRSLNATSCHGTEVWSGKDFGKIKDSISMEVEMHDCALFVLNCP
;
A
#
# COMPACT_ATOMS: atom_id res chain seq x y z
N MET A 1 12.15 5.00 -18.42
CA MET A 1 12.48 6.42 -18.70
C MET A 1 11.45 7.30 -18.02
N LEU A 2 11.89 8.45 -17.50
CA LEU A 2 11.06 9.43 -16.84
C LEU A 2 10.27 10.22 -17.89
N PRO A 3 8.92 10.20 -17.88
CA PRO A 3 8.09 10.90 -18.84
C PRO A 3 8.00 12.40 -18.49
N LEU A 4 9.12 13.10 -18.57
CA LEU A 4 9.25 14.53 -18.27
C LEU A 4 9.52 15.32 -19.56
N GLY A 5 9.15 16.61 -19.56
CA GLY A 5 9.33 17.48 -20.72
C GLY A 5 8.44 17.13 -21.91
N ARG A 6 8.97 17.38 -23.12
CA ARG A 6 8.30 17.09 -24.39
C ARG A 6 8.61 15.67 -24.86
N LEU A 7 7.58 14.87 -25.10
CA LEU A 7 7.63 13.43 -25.36
C LEU A 7 6.98 13.11 -26.72
N THR A 8 7.24 11.91 -27.22
CA THR A 8 6.47 11.28 -28.30
C THR A 8 5.71 10.06 -27.77
N ASP A 9 4.72 9.60 -28.53
CA ASP A 9 4.05 8.34 -28.22
C ASP A 9 4.98 7.13 -28.36
N PRO A 10 4.80 6.09 -27.53
CA PRO A 10 5.64 4.90 -27.58
C PRO A 10 5.69 4.29 -28.98
N GLY A 11 6.91 4.03 -29.48
CA GLY A 11 7.12 3.43 -30.80
C GLY A 11 7.02 4.38 -31.99
N SER A 12 6.72 5.67 -31.76
CA SER A 12 6.75 6.68 -32.82
C SER A 12 8.02 7.52 -32.78
N ASN A 13 8.74 7.53 -33.91
CA ASN A 13 9.93 8.35 -34.10
C ASN A 13 9.62 9.79 -34.56
N ARG A 14 8.38 10.10 -34.95
CA ARG A 14 8.03 11.39 -35.59
C ARG A 14 6.71 12.02 -35.14
N GLY A 15 5.97 11.44 -34.19
CA GLY A 15 4.84 12.09 -33.52
C GLY A 15 3.62 11.20 -33.22
N PRO A 16 2.57 11.77 -32.61
CA PRO A 16 2.45 13.17 -32.20
C PRO A 16 3.34 13.52 -30.99
N TYR A 17 3.86 14.75 -30.96
CA TYR A 17 4.58 15.27 -29.80
C TYR A 17 3.56 15.74 -28.76
N ARG A 18 3.80 15.43 -27.50
CA ARG A 18 2.98 15.87 -26.37
C ARG A 18 3.86 16.30 -25.21
N LYS A 19 3.31 17.09 -24.29
CA LYS A 19 3.93 17.30 -22.98
C LYS A 19 3.70 16.06 -22.09
N SER A 20 4.40 16.00 -20.97
CA SER A 20 4.05 15.07 -19.91
C SER A 20 2.58 15.21 -19.53
N ASN A 21 1.91 14.08 -19.30
CA ASN A 21 0.55 14.05 -18.77
C ASN A 21 0.53 14.18 -17.23
N LEU A 22 1.70 14.18 -16.60
CA LEU A 22 1.83 14.38 -15.16
C LEU A 22 1.77 15.87 -14.85
N ASN A 23 0.98 16.25 -13.85
CA ASN A 23 1.05 17.60 -13.31
C ASN A 23 2.37 17.80 -12.52
N LEU A 24 2.69 19.04 -12.15
CA LEU A 24 3.96 19.35 -11.48
C LEU A 24 4.15 18.58 -10.16
N ASN A 25 3.08 18.41 -9.37
CA ASN A 25 3.11 17.68 -8.11
C ASN A 25 3.42 16.19 -8.36
N GLU A 26 2.78 15.59 -9.36
CA GLU A 26 3.05 14.21 -9.77
C GLU A 26 4.47 14.03 -10.29
N GLN A 27 5.01 15.02 -11.02
CA GLN A 27 6.40 15.01 -11.47
C GLN A 27 7.40 15.09 -10.30
N LYS A 28 7.14 15.96 -9.30
CA LYS A 28 7.91 16.03 -8.05
C LYS A 28 7.85 14.72 -7.26
N THR A 29 6.66 14.15 -7.13
CA THR A 29 6.43 12.84 -6.51
C THR A 29 7.24 11.74 -7.20
N GLN A 30 7.21 11.70 -8.53
CA GLN A 30 7.98 10.73 -9.32
C GLN A 30 9.49 10.91 -9.09
N MET A 31 10.01 12.14 -9.21
CA MET A 31 11.43 12.42 -9.03
C MET A 31 11.92 12.09 -7.63
N THR A 32 11.13 12.46 -6.61
CA THR A 32 11.43 12.17 -5.21
C THR A 32 11.47 10.66 -4.97
N LEU A 33 10.47 9.90 -5.46
CA LEU A 33 10.45 8.45 -5.30
C LEU A 33 11.61 7.77 -6.04
N TRP A 34 11.89 8.17 -7.28
CA TRP A 34 13.00 7.59 -8.05
C TRP A 34 14.35 7.82 -7.37
N ALA A 35 14.58 9.04 -6.85
CA ALA A 35 15.79 9.35 -6.11
C ALA A 35 15.87 8.58 -4.78
N MET A 36 14.78 8.54 -4.01
CA MET A 36 14.74 7.78 -2.76
C MET A 36 14.90 6.28 -2.99
N ALA A 37 14.45 5.75 -4.12
CA ALA A 37 14.69 4.35 -4.50
C ALA A 37 16.06 4.10 -5.17
N ARG A 38 16.86 5.15 -5.38
CA ARG A 38 18.12 5.14 -6.15
C ARG A 38 17.99 4.50 -7.53
N SER A 39 16.87 4.80 -8.19
CA SER A 39 16.54 4.31 -9.53
C SER A 39 17.30 5.09 -10.60
N PRO A 40 17.73 4.47 -11.71
CA PRO A 40 18.35 5.19 -12.82
C PRO A 40 17.47 6.35 -13.33
N LEU A 41 18.00 7.57 -13.29
CA LEU A 41 17.32 8.79 -13.73
C LEU A 41 17.48 8.98 -15.25
N MET A 42 16.79 8.15 -16.02
CA MET A 42 16.81 8.21 -17.50
C MET A 42 15.73 9.16 -18.00
N PHE A 43 16.09 10.38 -18.40
CA PHE A 43 15.18 11.38 -18.96
C PHE A 43 14.61 10.91 -20.31
N GLY A 44 13.28 10.93 -20.47
CA GLY A 44 12.59 10.45 -21.67
C GLY A 44 12.19 11.53 -22.66
N GLY A 45 12.29 12.81 -22.30
CA GLY A 45 11.89 13.93 -23.14
C GLY A 45 12.99 14.45 -24.08
N ASP A 46 12.59 15.36 -24.97
CA ASP A 46 13.53 16.11 -25.82
C ASP A 46 14.23 17.21 -25.01
N VAL A 47 15.52 17.03 -24.76
CA VAL A 47 16.36 17.97 -23.98
C VAL A 47 16.57 19.30 -24.71
N ARG A 48 16.38 19.35 -26.03
CA ARG A 48 16.52 20.59 -26.82
C ARG A 48 15.37 21.57 -26.59
N GLU A 49 14.22 21.06 -26.15
CA GLU A 49 13.01 21.82 -25.87
C GLU A 49 12.63 21.70 -24.38
N LEU A 50 13.57 22.06 -23.51
CA LEU A 50 13.41 21.99 -22.06
C LEU A 50 12.87 23.31 -21.52
N ASP A 51 11.76 23.27 -20.79
CA ASP A 51 11.25 24.41 -20.05
C ASP A 51 11.96 24.55 -18.69
N GLU A 52 11.93 25.75 -18.10
CA GLU A 52 12.58 26.05 -16.82
C GLU A 52 12.05 25.20 -15.66
N THR A 53 10.77 24.82 -15.69
CA THR A 53 10.16 24.00 -14.62
C THR A 53 10.74 22.59 -14.69
N THR A 54 10.77 21.96 -15.87
CA THR A 54 11.40 20.66 -16.07
C THR A 54 12.90 20.69 -15.79
N TYR A 55 13.60 21.76 -16.20
CA TYR A 55 15.02 21.94 -15.89
C TYR A 55 15.28 21.94 -14.39
N SER A 56 14.60 22.82 -13.64
CA SER A 56 14.76 22.92 -12.19
C SER A 56 14.43 21.60 -11.46
N LEU A 57 13.47 20.83 -11.98
CA LEU A 57 13.10 19.52 -11.47
C LEU A 57 14.25 18.49 -11.63
N ILE A 58 14.87 18.42 -12.82
CA ILE A 58 15.92 17.42 -13.11
C ILE A 58 17.32 17.84 -12.62
N THR A 59 17.55 19.14 -12.36
CA THR A 59 18.81 19.66 -11.83
C THR A 59 18.78 19.96 -10.33
N ASN A 60 17.74 19.51 -9.61
CA ASN A 60 17.65 19.77 -8.17
C ASN A 60 18.80 19.06 -7.43
N PRO A 61 19.69 19.80 -6.74
CA PRO A 61 20.89 19.23 -6.14
C PRO A 61 20.58 18.21 -5.04
N PHE A 62 19.51 18.41 -4.26
CA PHE A 62 19.12 17.47 -3.20
C PHE A 62 18.64 16.14 -3.79
N ILE A 63 17.84 16.18 -4.86
CA ILE A 63 17.34 14.98 -5.54
C ILE A 63 18.49 14.17 -6.13
N LEU A 64 19.43 14.85 -6.81
CA LEU A 64 20.61 14.21 -7.39
C LEU A 64 21.56 13.64 -6.33
N GLU A 65 21.74 14.37 -5.21
CA GLU A 65 22.53 13.94 -4.06
C GLU A 65 21.94 12.68 -3.42
N ILE A 66 20.63 12.67 -3.17
CA ILE A 66 19.92 11.50 -2.64
C ILE A 66 20.11 10.31 -3.58
N ASN A 67 19.80 10.47 -4.87
CA ASN A 67 19.88 9.37 -5.83
C ASN A 67 21.29 8.75 -5.90
N SER A 68 22.32 9.60 -5.92
CA SER A 68 23.69 9.19 -6.21
C SER A 68 24.45 8.73 -4.97
N PHE A 69 24.22 9.36 -3.82
CA PHE A 69 25.08 9.22 -2.64
C PHE A 69 24.37 8.79 -1.36
N SER A 70 23.03 8.73 -1.32
CA SER A 70 22.34 8.28 -0.11
C SER A 70 22.49 6.77 0.15
N THR A 71 22.30 6.40 1.42
CA THR A 71 22.36 5.03 1.92
C THR A 71 21.14 4.74 2.81
N ASN A 72 20.89 3.46 3.12
CA ASN A 72 19.78 3.03 3.98
C ASN A 72 18.40 3.45 3.49
N ASN A 73 18.25 3.61 2.17
CA ASN A 73 17.02 3.93 1.50
C ASN A 73 15.98 2.82 1.72
N LYS A 74 14.87 3.16 2.37
CA LYS A 74 13.75 2.23 2.56
C LYS A 74 12.46 2.97 2.81
N GLU A 75 11.36 2.28 2.53
CA GLU A 75 10.06 2.67 3.04
C GLU A 75 10.07 2.58 4.58
N PHE A 76 9.54 3.59 5.26
CA PHE A 76 9.30 3.54 6.70
C PHE A 76 7.80 3.76 6.97
N PRO A 77 7.13 2.86 7.72
CA PRO A 77 5.67 2.81 7.75
C PRO A 77 5.00 3.74 8.78
N TYR A 78 5.74 4.66 9.41
CA TYR A 78 5.29 5.40 10.59
C TYR A 78 4.77 6.81 10.30
N ALA A 79 4.56 7.18 9.03
CA ALA A 79 3.90 8.44 8.70
C ALA A 79 2.38 8.32 8.87
N THR A 80 1.77 9.34 9.45
CA THR A 80 0.32 9.42 9.65
C THR A 80 -0.27 10.56 8.82
N GLY A 81 -1.42 10.29 8.19
CA GLY A 81 -2.18 11.28 7.45
C GLY A 81 -3.47 11.65 8.18
N THR A 82 -3.69 12.94 8.41
CA THR A 82 -4.97 13.48 8.88
C THR A 82 -5.59 14.34 7.78
N LYS A 83 -6.91 14.22 7.59
CA LYS A 83 -7.63 15.08 6.64
C LYS A 83 -7.48 16.53 7.09
N GLY A 84 -7.10 17.42 6.16
CA GLY A 84 -6.97 18.84 6.46
C GLY A 84 -8.32 19.41 6.95
N SER A 85 -8.32 20.01 8.14
CA SER A 85 -9.49 20.70 8.66
C SER A 85 -9.73 21.95 7.81
N THR A 86 -10.73 21.90 6.93
CA THR A 86 -11.23 23.10 6.27
C THR A 86 -12.00 23.90 7.31
N TYR A 87 -11.40 24.97 7.84
CA TYR A 87 -12.16 26.02 8.51
C TYR A 87 -13.13 26.63 7.49
N LYS A 88 -14.36 26.09 7.42
CA LYS A 88 -15.48 26.78 6.78
C LYS A 88 -15.92 27.88 7.74
N THR A 89 -15.58 29.12 7.40
CA THR A 89 -16.18 30.32 8.00
C THR A 89 -17.70 30.19 7.93
N MET A 90 -18.34 30.29 9.09
CA MET A 90 -19.77 30.13 9.29
C MET A 90 -20.55 31.17 8.47
N VAL A 91 -21.52 30.69 7.68
CA VAL A 91 -22.72 31.46 7.33
C VAL A 91 -23.89 30.67 7.89
N HIS A 92 -24.60 31.27 8.84
CA HIS A 92 -25.70 30.68 9.58
C HIS A 92 -26.88 30.33 8.67
N SER A 93 -27.41 29.12 8.81
CA SER A 93 -28.83 28.83 8.58
C SER A 93 -29.24 27.64 9.48
N HIS A 94 -30.32 27.84 10.23
CA HIS A 94 -30.79 26.98 11.30
C HIS A 94 -31.24 25.57 10.86
N GLY A 95 -31.04 24.60 11.77
CA GLY A 95 -32.00 23.52 11.98
C GLY A 95 -31.54 22.10 11.66
N SER A 96 -30.89 21.43 12.62
CA SER A 96 -31.32 20.13 13.17
C SER A 96 -30.17 19.49 13.96
N ARG A 97 -30.37 19.34 15.27
CA ARG A 97 -29.50 18.59 16.17
C ARG A 97 -29.61 17.10 15.85
N ARG A 98 -28.49 16.45 15.50
CA ARG A 98 -28.22 15.06 15.91
C ARG A 98 -26.74 14.93 16.26
N CYS A 99 -26.52 14.47 17.48
CA CYS A 99 -25.23 14.29 18.13
C CYS A 99 -24.38 13.20 17.46
N LEU A 100 -23.08 13.26 17.80
CA LEU A 100 -22.04 12.28 17.55
C LEU A 100 -22.55 10.83 17.45
N GLU A 101 -22.16 10.15 16.37
CA GLU A 101 -21.96 8.71 16.37
C GLU A 101 -20.46 8.45 16.17
N GLU A 102 -19.85 7.81 17.16
CA GLU A 102 -18.50 7.29 17.11
C GLU A 102 -18.38 6.27 15.96
N VAL A 103 -17.63 6.62 14.91
CA VAL A 103 -17.34 5.68 13.82
C VAL A 103 -16.32 4.66 14.31
N GLY A 104 -16.79 3.43 14.49
CA GLY A 104 -16.04 2.29 15.02
C GLY A 104 -14.82 1.88 14.19
N LYS A 105 -13.85 1.28 14.90
CA LYS A 105 -12.61 0.70 14.36
C LYS A 105 -12.90 -0.33 13.26
N SER A 106 -12.44 -0.09 12.03
CA SER A 106 -12.49 -1.09 10.96
C SER A 106 -11.32 -2.08 11.11
N HIS A 107 -11.63 -3.34 11.38
CA HIS A 107 -10.65 -4.43 11.39
C HIS A 107 -10.53 -4.97 9.96
N THR A 108 -9.34 -4.95 9.35
CA THR A 108 -9.13 -5.55 8.03
C THR A 108 -8.49 -6.93 8.22
N GLN A 109 -9.24 -7.99 7.90
CA GLN A 109 -8.76 -9.37 7.95
C GLN A 109 -8.17 -9.77 6.59
N PHE A 110 -7.03 -10.45 6.57
CA PHE A 110 -6.45 -10.99 5.33
C PHE A 110 -5.92 -12.41 5.49
N LEU A 111 -5.93 -13.17 4.40
CA LEU A 111 -5.45 -14.55 4.32
C LEU A 111 -3.94 -14.61 4.13
N VAL A 112 -3.29 -15.49 4.88
CA VAL A 112 -1.85 -15.77 4.80
C VAL A 112 -1.63 -17.28 4.77
N PHE A 113 -0.74 -17.73 3.90
CA PHE A 113 -0.37 -19.14 3.79
C PHE A 113 0.89 -19.43 4.62
N THR A 114 0.80 -20.39 5.54
CA THR A 114 1.87 -20.75 6.49
C THR A 114 2.04 -22.27 6.59
N SER A 115 3.09 -22.73 7.26
CA SER A 115 3.27 -24.16 7.54
C SER A 115 2.15 -24.69 8.43
N CYS A 116 1.60 -25.86 8.09
CA CYS A 116 0.50 -26.51 8.80
C CYS A 116 0.82 -26.95 10.24
N ASN A 117 2.09 -26.93 10.64
CA ASN A 117 2.52 -27.20 12.01
C ASN A 117 2.29 -26.01 12.96
N HIS A 118 1.88 -24.85 12.44
CA HIS A 118 1.69 -23.65 13.25
C HIS A 118 0.38 -23.73 14.06
N PRO A 119 0.37 -23.45 15.38
CA PRO A 119 -0.80 -23.63 16.24
C PRO A 119 -2.00 -22.75 15.84
N LYS A 120 -1.75 -21.61 15.18
CA LYS A 120 -2.78 -20.68 14.67
C LYS A 120 -3.44 -21.10 13.34
N VAL A 121 -3.34 -22.37 12.94
CA VAL A 121 -3.90 -22.89 11.67
C VAL A 121 -5.28 -23.53 11.85
N LYS A 122 -5.62 -23.95 13.07
CA LYS A 122 -6.81 -24.76 13.39
C LYS A 122 -8.03 -23.90 13.72
N GLY A 123 -8.52 -23.14 12.75
CA GLY A 123 -9.62 -22.19 12.95
C GLY A 123 -10.77 -22.30 11.94
N TRP A 124 -10.67 -23.16 10.93
CA TRP A 124 -11.71 -23.30 9.91
C TRP A 124 -12.78 -24.31 10.33
N SER A 125 -14.04 -23.96 10.07
CA SER A 125 -15.19 -24.84 10.31
C SER A 125 -16.25 -24.67 9.23
N ILE A 126 -17.02 -25.72 8.98
CA ILE A 126 -18.13 -25.67 8.02
C ILE A 126 -19.37 -25.14 8.76
N GLU A 127 -20.01 -24.12 8.17
CA GLU A 127 -21.35 -23.67 8.52
C GLU A 127 -22.28 -23.98 7.34
N ALA A 128 -23.32 -24.76 7.60
CA ALA A 128 -24.34 -25.08 6.61
C ALA A 128 -25.39 -23.97 6.60
N LEU A 129 -25.55 -23.31 5.45
CA LEU A 129 -26.69 -22.44 5.18
C LEU A 129 -27.78 -23.24 4.46
N ASP A 130 -29.03 -23.00 4.84
CA ASP A 130 -30.20 -23.57 4.17
C ASP A 130 -30.16 -23.16 2.69
N GLN A 131 -30.23 -24.16 1.81
CA GLN A 131 -30.17 -24.08 0.34
C GLN A 131 -28.75 -23.92 -0.26
N ASP A 132 -28.08 -25.07 -0.36
CA ASP A 132 -27.11 -25.45 -1.41
C ASP A 132 -25.70 -24.81 -1.44
N LEU A 133 -25.30 -23.98 -0.47
CA LEU A 133 -23.94 -23.46 -0.37
C LEU A 133 -23.31 -23.78 1.00
N ASP A 134 -22.41 -24.77 1.05
CA ASP A 134 -21.57 -24.98 2.24
C ASP A 134 -20.59 -23.81 2.37
N GLN A 135 -20.54 -23.18 3.55
CA GLN A 135 -19.62 -22.10 3.84
C GLN A 135 -18.53 -22.57 4.80
N ILE A 136 -17.26 -22.27 4.50
CA ILE A 136 -16.12 -22.52 5.39
C ILE A 136 -15.74 -21.20 6.04
N CYS A 137 -15.99 -21.10 7.35
CA CYS A 137 -15.79 -19.90 8.13
C CYS A 137 -14.64 -20.06 9.13
N TRP A 138 -13.87 -19.00 9.32
CA TRP A 138 -12.84 -18.92 10.37
C TRP A 138 -13.48 -18.53 11.71
N LYS A 139 -13.46 -19.46 12.67
CA LYS A 139 -13.96 -19.26 14.05
C LYS A 139 -12.81 -18.90 14.98
N GLU A 140 -12.65 -17.62 15.23
CA GLU A 140 -11.83 -17.10 16.33
C GLU A 140 -12.69 -16.08 17.08
N ASN A 141 -12.56 -16.00 18.42
CA ASN A 141 -13.31 -15.06 19.25
C ASN A 141 -12.98 -13.62 18.86
N MET A 142 -13.74 -13.09 17.91
CA MET A 142 -13.59 -11.75 17.37
C MET A 142 -14.64 -10.86 18.04
N GLY A 143 -14.24 -9.62 18.39
CA GLY A 143 -15.21 -8.56 18.70
C GLY A 143 -16.10 -8.23 17.47
N SER A 144 -16.79 -7.09 17.52
CA SER A 144 -17.84 -6.55 16.63
C SER A 144 -17.93 -6.86 15.10
N HIS A 145 -17.04 -7.63 14.47
CA HIS A 145 -17.10 -8.04 13.05
C HIS A 145 -17.27 -9.57 12.94
N GLY A 146 -18.19 -10.00 12.04
CA GLY A 146 -18.48 -11.42 11.80
C GLY A 146 -17.31 -12.23 11.22
N PRO A 147 -17.41 -13.57 11.19
CA PRO A 147 -16.33 -14.46 10.75
C PRO A 147 -16.00 -14.28 9.24
N LEU A 148 -14.73 -14.43 8.87
CA LEU A 148 -14.32 -14.50 7.46
C LEU A 148 -14.70 -15.86 6.89
N CYS A 149 -15.51 -15.84 5.83
CA CYS A 149 -16.10 -17.05 5.30
C CYS A 149 -15.86 -17.18 3.79
N LEU A 150 -15.62 -18.42 3.35
CA LEU A 150 -15.42 -18.82 1.96
C LEU A 150 -16.52 -19.78 1.56
N TYR A 151 -16.98 -19.70 0.32
CA TYR A 151 -18.05 -20.55 -0.18
C TYR A 151 -17.49 -21.70 -1.02
N LYS A 152 -18.13 -22.87 -0.94
CA LYS A 152 -17.79 -24.06 -1.73
C LYS A 152 -18.53 -24.06 -3.07
N ARG A 153 -17.81 -24.37 -4.16
CA ARG A 153 -18.43 -24.62 -5.47
C ARG A 153 -19.07 -26.02 -5.49
N LYS A 154 -20.37 -26.13 -5.75
CA LYS A 154 -21.04 -27.42 -6.05
C LYS A 154 -20.85 -27.75 -7.53
N THR A 155 -20.38 -28.95 -7.83
CA THR A 155 -20.32 -29.51 -9.19
C THR A 155 -21.74 -29.77 -9.69
N ARG A 156 -22.18 -29.09 -10.75
CA ARG A 156 -23.42 -29.47 -11.45
C ARG A 156 -23.16 -30.76 -12.22
N LEU A 157 -23.67 -31.87 -11.70
CA LEU A 157 -23.80 -33.13 -12.43
C LEU A 157 -24.71 -32.92 -13.65
N ALA A 158 -24.15 -33.00 -14.86
CA ALA A 158 -24.89 -33.32 -16.08
C ALA A 158 -23.95 -34.02 -17.09
N SER A 159 -24.23 -35.32 -17.26
CA SER A 159 -23.86 -36.27 -18.34
C SER A 159 -22.42 -36.37 -18.85
N ASP A 160 -21.88 -37.58 -18.64
CA ASP A 160 -20.94 -38.30 -19.50
C ASP A 160 -19.63 -37.61 -19.89
N GLU A 161 -18.66 -37.65 -18.98
CA GLU A 161 -17.35 -38.27 -19.22
C GLU A 161 -16.61 -38.39 -17.87
N ARG A 162 -16.01 -39.56 -17.62
CA ARG A 162 -15.36 -39.90 -16.35
C ARG A 162 -14.20 -38.95 -16.04
N LEU A 163 -14.42 -38.03 -15.10
CA LEU A 163 -13.33 -37.39 -14.35
C LEU A 163 -13.43 -37.87 -12.90
N ILE A 164 -12.57 -38.83 -12.57
CA ILE A 164 -12.37 -39.30 -11.19
C ILE A 164 -11.60 -38.19 -10.47
N TYR A 165 -12.30 -37.30 -9.77
CA TYR A 165 -11.71 -36.44 -8.75
C TYR A 165 -12.06 -37.04 -7.38
N ASN A 166 -11.06 -37.14 -6.50
CA ASN A 166 -11.20 -37.77 -5.19
C ASN A 166 -12.16 -36.94 -4.31
N GLU A 167 -13.01 -37.63 -3.53
CA GLU A 167 -13.86 -37.03 -2.50
C GLU A 167 -13.00 -36.33 -1.44
N GLY A 168 -12.75 -35.03 -1.60
CA GLY A 168 -11.96 -34.22 -0.66
C GLY A 168 -11.50 -32.86 -1.20
N GLU A 169 -11.50 -32.69 -2.53
CA GLU A 169 -10.98 -31.50 -3.20
C GLU A 169 -12.03 -30.38 -3.37
N LEU A 170 -11.71 -29.17 -2.89
CA LEU A 170 -12.63 -28.02 -2.83
C LEU A 170 -12.08 -26.79 -3.56
N HIS A 171 -12.95 -26.16 -4.36
CA HIS A 171 -12.75 -24.80 -4.88
C HIS A 171 -13.48 -23.79 -3.99
N LEU A 172 -12.76 -22.75 -3.54
CA LEU A 172 -13.25 -21.78 -2.56
C LEU A 172 -13.29 -20.35 -3.14
N PHE A 173 -14.37 -19.61 -2.85
CA PHE A 173 -14.57 -18.24 -3.35
C PHE A 173 -15.00 -17.25 -2.23
N ALA A 174 -14.71 -15.96 -2.43
CA ALA A 174 -14.87 -14.92 -1.40
C ALA A 174 -16.28 -14.29 -1.31
N SER A 175 -17.04 -14.21 -2.41
CA SER A 175 -18.38 -13.58 -2.46
C SER A 175 -19.04 -13.79 -3.85
N ASP A 176 -20.37 -13.80 -3.90
CA ASP A 176 -21.38 -13.76 -5.01
C ASP A 176 -20.86 -13.89 -6.47
N GLY A 177 -19.87 -13.09 -6.88
CA GLY A 177 -19.20 -13.27 -8.16
C GLY A 177 -18.30 -14.50 -8.16
N MET A 178 -18.82 -15.64 -8.63
CA MET A 178 -18.14 -16.94 -8.83
C MET A 178 -16.92 -16.91 -9.79
N GLU A 179 -16.28 -15.76 -10.01
CA GLU A 179 -15.21 -15.55 -10.97
C GLU A 179 -13.80 -15.74 -10.39
N PHE A 180 -13.62 -15.56 -9.08
CA PHE A 180 -12.30 -15.60 -8.43
C PHE A 180 -12.20 -16.69 -7.35
N CYS A 181 -11.23 -17.59 -7.52
CA CYS A 181 -10.95 -18.72 -6.64
C CYS A 181 -9.72 -18.46 -5.77
N LEU A 182 -9.72 -19.02 -4.56
CA LEU A 182 -8.57 -18.97 -3.65
C LEU A 182 -7.38 -19.71 -4.26
N ASP A 183 -6.27 -19.00 -4.45
CA ASP A 183 -5.06 -19.45 -5.13
C ASP A 183 -3.88 -19.48 -4.17
N ALA A 184 -3.23 -20.65 -4.06
CA ALA A 184 -2.08 -20.89 -3.21
C ALA A 184 -0.73 -20.55 -3.88
N SER A 185 -0.72 -19.88 -5.03
CA SER A 185 0.50 -19.62 -5.81
C SER A 185 1.54 -18.83 -5.01
N PRO A 186 2.79 -19.32 -4.93
CA PRO A 186 3.85 -18.64 -4.22
C PRO A 186 4.26 -17.35 -4.96
N ARG A 187 3.83 -16.20 -4.42
CA ARG A 187 4.29 -14.84 -4.75
C ARG A 187 4.01 -14.37 -6.17
N HIS A 188 2.83 -13.80 -6.41
CA HIS A 188 2.65 -12.86 -7.51
C HIS A 188 3.18 -11.45 -7.15
N LYS A 189 3.94 -10.84 -8.08
CA LYS A 189 4.38 -9.44 -7.99
C LYS A 189 3.15 -8.53 -7.93
N ARG A 190 3.01 -7.79 -6.83
CA ARG A 190 1.96 -6.78 -6.64
C ARG A 190 2.09 -5.69 -7.71
N THR A 191 1.16 -5.65 -8.65
CA THR A 191 0.90 -4.43 -9.44
C THR A 191 -0.24 -3.65 -8.78
N SER A 192 -0.19 -2.33 -8.86
CA SER A 192 -1.01 -1.38 -8.06
C SER A 192 -2.51 -1.38 -8.35
N ARG A 193 -3.04 -2.34 -9.14
CA ARG A 193 -4.47 -2.47 -9.45
C ARG A 193 -5.18 -3.63 -8.75
N GLU A 194 -4.46 -4.56 -8.13
CA GLU A 194 -5.07 -5.69 -7.40
C GLU A 194 -5.05 -5.45 -5.90
N LEU A 195 -5.89 -4.53 -5.44
CA LEU A 195 -6.15 -4.30 -4.01
C LEU A 195 -7.47 -4.95 -3.58
N LYS A 196 -7.76 -6.13 -4.12
CA LYS A 196 -8.70 -7.10 -3.53
C LYS A 196 -7.93 -8.41 -3.40
N SER A 197 -7.38 -8.64 -2.21
CA SER A 197 -6.91 -9.94 -1.73
C SER A 197 -5.96 -10.67 -2.69
N GLY A 198 -4.63 -10.47 -2.56
CA GLY A 198 -3.59 -11.13 -3.36
C GLY A 198 -3.46 -12.66 -3.21
N SER A 199 -4.55 -13.32 -2.80
CA SER A 199 -4.73 -14.76 -2.65
C SER A 199 -5.85 -15.29 -3.55
N PHE A 200 -6.44 -14.47 -4.43
CA PHE A 200 -7.50 -14.91 -5.35
C PHE A 200 -7.09 -14.65 -6.79
N SER A 201 -7.33 -15.64 -7.66
CA SER A 201 -7.10 -15.56 -9.10
C SER A 201 -8.33 -16.07 -9.86
N PRO A 202 -8.46 -15.77 -11.18
CA PRO A 202 -9.59 -16.26 -11.96
C PRO A 202 -9.73 -17.78 -11.83
N CYS A 203 -10.94 -18.27 -11.56
CA CYS A 203 -11.18 -19.69 -11.39
C CYS A 203 -10.80 -20.48 -12.66
N ARG A 204 -9.74 -21.26 -12.58
CA ARG A 204 -9.30 -22.23 -13.58
C ARG A 204 -9.15 -23.53 -12.81
N SER A 205 -9.59 -24.67 -13.33
CA SER A 205 -9.53 -25.96 -12.59
C SER A 205 -8.10 -26.49 -12.40
N ASP A 206 -7.22 -25.63 -11.89
CA ASP A 206 -5.79 -25.76 -11.75
C ASP A 206 -5.47 -26.23 -10.32
N ALA A 207 -4.41 -27.03 -10.18
CA ALA A 207 -4.02 -27.64 -8.90
C ALA A 207 -3.75 -26.60 -7.79
N ASN A 208 -3.30 -25.40 -8.14
CA ASN A 208 -3.03 -24.30 -7.20
C ASN A 208 -4.30 -23.69 -6.57
N GLN A 209 -5.49 -24.02 -7.08
CA GLN A 209 -6.78 -23.60 -6.55
C GLN A 209 -7.51 -24.72 -5.78
N MET A 210 -6.83 -25.84 -5.54
CA MET A 210 -7.37 -27.01 -4.85
C MET A 210 -7.07 -26.94 -3.35
N TRP A 211 -8.12 -27.03 -2.54
CA TRP A 211 -8.04 -26.97 -1.09
C TRP A 211 -8.72 -28.17 -0.44
N GLU A 212 -8.14 -28.65 0.65
CA GLU A 212 -8.68 -29.73 1.48
C GLU A 212 -8.86 -29.21 2.91
N LEU A 213 -10.05 -29.42 3.48
CA LEU A 213 -10.33 -29.10 4.88
C LEU A 213 -10.16 -30.36 5.72
N ASN A 214 -9.14 -30.37 6.57
CA ASN A 214 -8.91 -31.47 7.49
C ASN A 214 -9.87 -31.42 8.69
N ASN A 215 -10.16 -32.59 9.26
CA ASN A 215 -10.96 -32.74 10.49
C ASN A 215 -10.38 -31.98 11.71
N ASN A 216 -9.11 -31.59 11.66
CA ASN A 216 -8.45 -30.81 12.69
C ASN A 216 -8.66 -29.28 12.56
N GLY A 217 -9.46 -28.82 11.58
CA GLY A 217 -9.76 -27.41 11.31
C GLY A 217 -8.71 -26.67 10.50
N SER A 218 -7.75 -27.37 9.87
CA SER A 218 -6.76 -26.78 8.96
C SER A 218 -7.24 -26.84 7.51
N LEU A 219 -7.14 -25.72 6.79
CA LEU A 219 -7.40 -25.65 5.35
C LEU A 219 -6.07 -25.70 4.59
N VAL A 220 -5.82 -26.79 3.87
CA VAL A 220 -4.54 -27.12 3.23
C VAL A 220 -4.66 -27.02 1.72
N SER A 221 -3.66 -26.44 1.07
CA SER A 221 -3.54 -26.47 -0.40
C SER A 221 -2.92 -27.80 -0.84
N SER A 222 -3.61 -28.54 -1.71
CA SER A 222 -3.13 -29.83 -2.24
C SER A 222 -1.86 -29.68 -3.10
N TYR A 223 -1.66 -28.51 -3.71
CA TYR A 223 -0.50 -28.20 -4.54
C TYR A 223 0.74 -27.77 -3.73
N SER A 224 0.57 -26.86 -2.77
CA SER A 224 1.69 -26.26 -2.04
C SER A 224 1.98 -26.88 -0.68
N GLY A 225 1.05 -27.67 -0.14
CA GLY A 225 1.11 -28.19 1.24
C GLY A 225 1.03 -27.10 2.31
N LEU A 226 0.71 -25.85 1.93
CA LEU A 226 0.57 -24.73 2.86
C LEU A 226 -0.84 -24.64 3.41
N CYS A 227 -0.95 -24.15 4.64
CA CYS A 227 -2.20 -23.94 5.32
C CYS A 227 -2.64 -22.48 5.32
N ALA A 228 -3.92 -22.23 5.05
CA ALA A 228 -4.52 -20.90 5.11
C ALA A 228 -4.78 -20.47 6.55
N THR A 229 -4.35 -19.26 6.89
CA THR A 229 -4.54 -18.63 8.21
C THR A 229 -5.06 -17.21 8.03
N VAL A 230 -5.95 -16.77 8.93
CA VAL A 230 -6.43 -15.39 8.94
C VAL A 230 -5.57 -14.58 9.91
N LYS A 231 -5.03 -13.45 9.46
CA LYS A 231 -4.42 -12.47 10.36
C LYS A 231 -5.30 -11.23 10.43
N SER A 232 -5.63 -10.82 11.65
CA SER A 232 -6.13 -9.49 11.95
C SER A 232 -4.94 -8.59 12.23
N THR A 233 -4.89 -7.43 11.58
CA THR A 233 -4.05 -6.33 12.04
C THR A 233 -4.98 -5.23 12.53
N ASP A 234 -4.72 -4.74 13.75
CA ASP A 234 -5.29 -3.47 14.20
C ASP A 234 -4.83 -2.39 13.23
N ALA A 235 -5.74 -1.98 12.35
CA ALA A 235 -5.51 -0.88 11.43
C ALA A 235 -5.53 0.43 12.24
N ASN A 236 -4.47 0.68 13.01
CA ASN A 236 -4.11 2.03 13.47
C ASN A 236 -3.45 2.83 12.33
N VAL A 237 -3.92 2.63 11.10
CA VAL A 237 -3.62 3.48 9.96
C VAL A 237 -4.96 3.67 9.30
N GLY A 238 -5.60 4.79 9.60
CA GLY A 238 -6.77 5.23 8.85
C GLY A 238 -6.47 5.14 7.36
N SER A 239 -7.52 4.96 6.56
CA SER A 239 -7.58 4.88 5.09
C SER A 239 -6.76 5.90 4.26
N SER A 240 -5.97 6.74 4.91
CA SER A 240 -4.88 7.54 4.38
C SER A 240 -3.89 6.65 3.61
N ARG A 241 -3.91 6.75 2.28
CA ARG A 241 -2.89 6.21 1.36
C ARG A 241 -1.60 7.03 1.43
N VAL A 242 -1.17 7.36 2.64
CA VAL A 242 0.12 8.00 2.86
C VAL A 242 1.21 6.95 2.82
N ARG A 243 2.33 7.32 2.21
CA ARG A 243 3.55 6.51 2.15
C ARG A 243 4.72 7.39 2.53
N SER A 244 5.78 6.77 3.01
CA SER A 244 6.95 7.52 3.42
C SER A 244 8.23 6.72 3.26
N TRP A 245 9.30 7.42 2.91
CA TRP A 245 10.62 6.87 2.67
C TRP A 245 11.66 7.63 3.46
N ILE A 246 12.70 6.92 3.89
CA ILE A 246 13.81 7.48 4.63
C ILE A 246 15.13 7.05 4.00
N ALA A 247 16.11 7.94 4.03
CA ALA A 247 17.47 7.66 3.60
C ALA A 247 18.46 8.48 4.44
N THR A 248 19.73 8.06 4.44
CA THR A 248 20.83 8.74 5.13
C THR A 248 21.78 9.33 4.10
N GLY A 249 22.06 10.63 4.20
CA GLY A 249 23.05 11.33 3.39
C GLY A 249 24.47 11.07 3.87
N ARG A 250 25.43 11.32 2.98
CA ARG A 250 26.85 11.05 3.23
C ARG A 250 27.49 11.96 4.29
N LYS A 251 26.88 13.12 4.59
CA LYS A 251 27.32 14.01 5.68
C LYS A 251 26.58 13.73 6.99
N GLY A 252 25.72 12.70 7.01
CA GLY A 252 24.91 12.35 8.16
C GLY A 252 23.57 13.11 8.22
N GLU A 253 23.17 13.83 7.18
CA GLU A 253 21.80 14.32 7.07
C GLU A 253 20.81 13.15 6.90
N ILE A 254 19.57 13.34 7.32
CA ILE A 254 18.48 12.36 7.18
C ILE A 254 17.49 12.91 6.17
N TYR A 255 17.21 12.15 5.12
CA TYR A 255 16.20 12.49 4.13
C TYR A 255 14.89 11.78 4.47
N VAL A 256 13.79 12.53 4.52
CA VAL A 256 12.46 11.98 4.79
C VAL A 256 11.50 12.45 3.71
N ALA A 257 11.02 11.53 2.89
CA ALA A 257 10.00 11.79 1.88
C ALA A 257 8.63 11.33 2.37
N LEU A 258 7.63 12.21 2.28
CA LEU A 258 6.24 11.96 2.64
C LEU A 258 5.38 12.09 1.37
N PHE A 259 4.58 11.07 1.06
CA PHE A 259 3.80 10.98 -0.17
C PHE A 259 2.31 10.95 0.14
N ASN A 260 1.55 11.86 -0.46
CA ASN A 260 0.10 11.86 -0.39
C ASN A 260 -0.47 11.15 -1.62
N LEU A 261 -0.81 9.86 -1.52
CA LEU A 261 -1.45 9.13 -2.62
C LEU A 261 -2.99 9.18 -2.53
N ASN A 262 -3.54 10.06 -1.69
CA ASN A 262 -4.97 10.32 -1.64
C ASN A 262 -5.36 11.31 -2.75
N SER A 263 -6.64 11.27 -3.12
CA SER A 263 -7.27 12.24 -4.02
C SER A 263 -7.67 13.54 -3.32
N GLU A 264 -7.28 13.71 -2.05
CA GLU A 264 -7.56 14.89 -1.24
C GLU A 264 -6.26 15.38 -0.59
N LYS A 265 -6.20 16.69 -0.36
CA LYS A 265 -5.12 17.31 0.41
C LYS A 265 -5.10 16.76 1.84
N THR A 266 -3.91 16.36 2.31
CA THR A 266 -3.73 15.65 3.57
C THR A 266 -2.59 16.25 4.37
N VAL A 267 -2.77 16.44 5.67
CA VAL A 267 -1.67 16.77 6.58
C VAL A 267 -0.95 15.48 6.90
N ILE A 268 0.31 15.37 6.51
CA ILE A 268 1.15 14.21 6.77
C ILE A 268 2.17 14.56 7.85
N SER A 269 2.29 13.71 8.86
CA SER A 269 3.24 13.89 9.95
C SER A 269 4.04 12.61 10.26
N ALA A 270 5.26 12.79 10.78
CA ALA A 270 6.10 11.72 11.29
C ALA A 270 6.85 12.21 12.54
N THR A 271 6.93 11.38 13.58
CA THR A 271 7.65 11.75 14.81
C THR A 271 9.14 11.42 14.70
N ILE A 272 9.99 12.21 15.35
CA ILE A 272 11.44 11.95 15.39
C ILE A 272 11.73 10.57 16.03
N SER A 273 10.93 10.19 17.03
CA SER A 273 10.99 8.87 17.67
C SER A 273 10.66 7.70 16.74
N ASP A 274 9.90 7.93 15.66
CA ASP A 274 9.67 6.91 14.65
C ASP A 274 10.78 6.85 13.59
N LEU A 275 11.42 7.99 13.31
CA LEU A 275 12.58 8.05 12.42
C LEU A 275 13.77 7.27 13.00
N THR A 276 13.99 7.30 14.32
CA THR A 276 15.05 6.51 14.99
C THR A 276 14.87 5.01 14.80
N LYS A 277 13.62 4.51 14.81
CA LYS A 277 13.33 3.09 14.57
C LYS A 277 13.80 2.64 13.18
N ALA A 278 13.79 3.56 12.22
CA ALA A 278 14.26 3.28 10.88
C ALA A 278 15.79 3.43 10.72
N LEU A 279 16.51 4.00 11.69
CA LEU A 279 17.95 4.23 11.64
C LEU A 279 18.68 3.51 12.80
N PRO A 280 18.85 2.16 12.71
CA PRO A 280 19.50 1.40 13.77
C PRO A 280 20.95 1.84 13.95
N GLY A 281 21.34 2.15 15.19
CA GLY A 281 22.70 2.56 15.55
C GLY A 281 22.90 4.08 15.69
N ARG A 282 21.90 4.90 15.34
CA ARG A 282 21.93 6.35 15.58
C ARG A 282 21.02 6.71 16.75
N SER A 283 21.64 6.96 17.90
CA SER A 283 20.94 7.56 19.04
C SER A 283 20.67 9.03 18.71
N LEU A 284 19.49 9.34 18.20
CA LEU A 284 18.99 10.72 18.16
C LEU A 284 18.57 11.08 19.59
N ASN A 285 19.55 11.45 20.42
CA ASN A 285 19.37 11.78 21.83
C ASN A 285 18.59 13.08 22.00
N ALA A 286 17.28 13.10 21.76
CA ALA A 286 16.39 14.25 22.03
C ALA A 286 16.94 15.64 21.60
N THR A 287 17.88 15.68 20.64
CA THR A 287 18.51 16.88 20.15
C THR A 287 17.61 17.40 19.03
N SER A 288 17.30 18.69 19.11
CA SER A 288 16.47 19.36 18.10
C SER A 288 17.09 19.18 16.73
N CYS A 289 16.41 18.49 15.83
CA CYS A 289 16.83 18.38 14.43
C CYS A 289 16.53 19.69 13.73
N HIS A 290 17.46 20.22 12.95
CA HIS A 290 17.15 21.32 12.03
C HIS A 290 16.56 20.72 10.75
N GLY A 291 15.40 21.19 10.29
CA GLY A 291 14.76 20.61 9.12
C GLY A 291 14.38 21.63 8.06
N THR A 292 14.64 21.32 6.80
CA THR A 292 14.24 22.14 5.65
C THR A 292 13.48 21.29 4.65
N GLU A 293 12.41 21.83 4.06
CA GLU A 293 11.67 21.16 2.99
C GLU A 293 12.19 21.59 1.61
N VAL A 294 12.54 20.60 0.79
CA VAL A 294 13.34 20.76 -0.43
C VAL A 294 12.58 21.45 -1.55
N TRP A 295 11.29 21.16 -1.74
CA TRP A 295 10.56 21.65 -2.91
C TRP A 295 10.03 23.08 -2.73
N SER A 296 9.66 23.45 -1.52
CA SER A 296 9.20 24.80 -1.15
C SER A 296 10.34 25.71 -0.66
N GLY A 297 11.47 25.13 -0.26
CA GLY A 297 12.57 25.85 0.38
C GLY A 297 12.25 26.33 1.80
N LYS A 298 11.12 25.89 2.37
CA LYS A 298 10.68 26.32 3.70
C LYS A 298 11.60 25.72 4.77
N ASP A 299 12.22 26.59 5.55
CA ASP A 299 12.98 26.18 6.73
C ASP A 299 12.03 26.03 7.93
N PHE A 300 12.07 24.86 8.58
CA PHE A 300 11.28 24.55 9.77
C PHE A 300 12.08 24.79 11.06
N GLY A 301 13.36 25.16 10.95
CA GLY A 301 14.17 25.45 12.13
C GLY A 301 14.35 24.22 13.00
N LYS A 302 14.40 24.44 14.32
CA LYS A 302 14.52 23.39 15.33
C LYS A 302 13.21 22.60 15.50
N ILE A 303 13.24 21.36 15.06
CA ILE A 303 12.16 20.38 15.18
C ILE A 303 12.43 19.52 16.41
N LYS A 304 11.47 19.53 17.35
CA LYS A 304 11.57 18.78 18.61
C LYS A 304 10.92 17.39 18.50
N ASP A 305 9.65 17.35 18.13
CA ASP A 305 8.84 16.13 18.29
C ASP A 305 8.44 15.49 16.97
N SER A 306 7.99 16.29 16.00
CA SER A 306 7.49 15.79 14.72
C SER A 306 7.71 16.76 13.57
N ILE A 307 7.84 16.19 12.38
CA ILE A 307 7.67 16.92 11.13
C ILE A 307 6.20 16.78 10.70
N SER A 308 5.59 17.87 10.23
CA SER A 308 4.21 17.87 9.75
C SER A 308 4.04 18.88 8.63
N MET A 309 3.36 18.48 7.56
CA MET A 309 3.12 19.34 6.41
C MET A 309 1.81 18.99 5.72
N GLU A 310 1.15 20.02 5.22
CA GLU A 310 0.00 19.87 4.32
C GLU A 310 0.50 19.55 2.91
N VAL A 311 0.14 18.38 2.39
CA VAL A 311 0.58 17.89 1.09
C VAL A 311 -0.63 17.76 0.17
N GLU A 312 -0.56 18.37 -1.01
CA GLU A 312 -1.62 18.33 -2.02
C GLU A 312 -1.87 16.90 -2.52
N MET A 313 -3.00 16.70 -3.22
CA MET A 313 -3.28 15.40 -3.82
C MET A 313 -2.16 14.98 -4.79
N HIS A 314 -1.74 13.72 -4.67
CA HIS A 314 -0.65 13.12 -5.48
C HIS A 314 0.71 13.84 -5.38
N ASP A 315 0.87 14.74 -4.41
CA ASP A 315 2.11 15.47 -4.16
C ASP A 315 2.96 14.79 -3.08
N CYS A 316 4.16 15.33 -2.89
CA CYS A 316 5.08 14.89 -1.87
C CYS A 316 5.74 16.07 -1.14
N ALA A 317 6.19 15.82 0.07
CA ALA A 317 7.11 16.71 0.80
C ALA A 317 8.41 15.96 1.04
N LEU A 318 9.54 16.62 0.80
CA LEU A 318 10.86 16.05 1.02
C LEU A 318 11.63 16.89 2.03
N PHE A 319 11.94 16.31 3.19
CA PHE A 319 12.68 16.96 4.25
C PHE A 319 14.14 16.54 4.26
N VAL A 320 15.02 17.50 4.49
CA VAL A 320 16.41 17.28 4.92
C VAL A 320 16.51 17.64 6.39
N LEU A 321 16.85 16.66 7.22
CA LEU A 321 16.99 16.82 8.66
C LEU A 321 18.46 16.69 9.05
N ASN A 322 18.96 17.72 9.73
CA ASN A 322 20.28 17.73 10.35
C ASN A 322 20.09 17.58 11.85
N CYS A 323 20.31 16.37 12.36
CA CYS A 323 20.22 16.04 13.77
C CYS A 323 21.65 15.86 14.32
N PRO A 324 22.16 16.84 15.09
CA PRO A 324 23.50 16.78 15.68
C PRO A 324 23.60 15.76 16.82
#